data_AF-A0AAJ1GSN6-F1
#
_entry.id   AF-A0AAJ1GSN6-F1
#
_cell.length_a   1.000
_cell.length_b   1.000
_cell.length_c   1.000
_cell.angle_alpha   90.00
_cell.angle_beta   90.00
_cell.angle_gamma   90.00
#
_symmetry.space_group_name_H-M   'P 1'
#
loop_
_entity.id
_entity.type
_entity.pdbx_description
1 polymer ?
#
loop_
_entity_poly.entity_id
_entity_poly.type
_entity_poly.pdbx_seq_one_letter_code
_entity_poly.pdbx_strand_id
1 'polypeptide(L)'
;MEITSKPYLSSYRTRWPELLPGFNEETLQVWTLGKDKKDAGCLDPFRISATIEDAKSLALEILTFLSDVGLEDIRYDYLYKAIERVAEKEDACLTLVRKELVEMKKEPNLLPTELEKLNALTNRLATLEGIQLGDLLFGKQGQDYRVLSLERPLQVLQIQHLRIPKSEEKNESVTDKLSRSILIALAAFGKSLMHSDRSIFKVYLQDEASSILKNKEGAASSDKIIREGRYHNIGLYLGTQNASDYQSENKEVANVGMKFCFALKYDKEAEEMLRYYNLPVTEENILMLRQLRRGEALFQDIFGRTAVVEIDPVFQELKTAFDSSTKTDEERAQQLA
;
A
#
# COMPACT_ATOMS: atom_id res chain seq x y z
N MET A 1 -6.59 -6.11 -5.84
CA MET A 1 -5.44 -5.18 -5.90
C MET A 1 -4.28 -5.79 -5.14
N GLU A 2 -3.08 -5.66 -5.68
CA GLU A 2 -1.83 -6.04 -5.04
C GLU A 2 -0.90 -4.83 -4.91
N ILE A 3 -0.21 -4.71 -3.78
CA ILE A 3 0.82 -3.70 -3.52
C ILE A 3 2.15 -4.40 -3.25
N THR A 4 3.22 -3.98 -3.93
CA THR A 4 4.58 -4.52 -3.73
C THR A 4 5.64 -3.40 -3.76
N SER A 5 6.66 -3.50 -2.91
CA SER A 5 7.79 -2.55 -2.84
C SER A 5 9.08 -3.07 -3.48
N LYS A 6 9.09 -4.31 -4.00
CA LYS A 6 10.32 -4.98 -4.44
C LYS A 6 10.69 -4.69 -5.90
N PRO A 7 11.89 -4.12 -6.16
CA PRO A 7 12.36 -3.86 -7.51
C PRO A 7 12.47 -5.12 -8.38
N TYR A 8 12.85 -6.27 -7.82
CA TYR A 8 12.99 -7.50 -8.60
C TYR A 8 11.65 -8.18 -8.92
N LEU A 9 10.61 -7.97 -8.10
CA LEU A 9 9.26 -8.39 -8.48
C LEU A 9 8.71 -7.51 -9.61
N SER A 10 9.17 -6.25 -9.68
CA SER A 10 8.77 -5.31 -10.74
C SER A 10 9.09 -5.77 -12.15
N SER A 11 10.17 -6.53 -12.38
CA SER A 11 10.52 -6.98 -13.72
C SER A 11 9.66 -8.13 -14.26
N TYR A 12 9.01 -8.93 -13.39
CA TYR A 12 8.21 -10.07 -13.83
C TYR A 12 6.72 -9.75 -13.89
N ARG A 13 6.22 -8.96 -12.93
CA ARG A 13 4.81 -8.55 -12.93
C ARG A 13 4.47 -7.72 -14.17
N THR A 14 5.40 -6.92 -14.68
CA THR A 14 5.19 -6.14 -15.91
C THR A 14 4.92 -7.01 -17.14
N ARG A 15 5.29 -8.30 -17.13
CA ARG A 15 5.00 -9.26 -18.20
C ARG A 15 3.66 -9.97 -18.04
N TRP A 16 2.97 -9.78 -16.92
CA TRP A 16 1.69 -10.45 -16.67
C TRP A 16 0.58 -10.15 -17.66
N PRO A 17 0.45 -8.93 -18.24
CA PRO A 17 -0.50 -8.69 -19.32
C PRO A 17 -0.32 -9.60 -20.53
N GLU A 18 0.89 -10.13 -20.76
CA GLU A 18 1.19 -11.06 -21.85
C GLU A 18 1.12 -12.54 -21.41
N LEU A 19 1.43 -12.82 -20.14
CA LEU A 19 1.63 -14.18 -19.64
C LEU A 19 0.42 -14.76 -18.89
N LEU A 20 -0.43 -13.94 -18.27
CA LEU A 20 -1.56 -14.43 -17.49
C LEU A 20 -2.77 -14.74 -18.39
N PRO A 21 -3.21 -16.01 -18.48
CA PRO A 21 -4.34 -16.37 -19.32
C PRO A 21 -5.62 -15.69 -18.83
N GLY A 22 -6.39 -15.11 -19.76
CA GLY A 22 -7.65 -14.43 -19.47
C GLY A 22 -7.52 -12.97 -19.03
N PHE A 23 -6.30 -12.44 -18.90
CA PHE A 23 -6.06 -11.02 -18.65
C PHE A 23 -5.52 -10.30 -19.89
N ASN A 24 -5.84 -9.02 -20.00
CA ASN A 24 -5.35 -8.13 -21.05
C ASN A 24 -5.14 -6.71 -20.45
N GLU A 25 -4.76 -5.73 -21.26
CA GLU A 25 -4.50 -4.36 -20.77
C GLU A 25 -5.74 -3.65 -20.16
N GLU A 26 -6.96 -4.08 -20.51
CA GLU A 26 -8.19 -3.53 -19.96
C GLU A 26 -8.47 -4.10 -18.55
N THR A 27 -8.26 -5.41 -18.38
CA THR A 27 -8.61 -6.16 -17.16
C THR A 27 -7.48 -6.26 -16.13
N LEU A 28 -6.22 -6.15 -16.60
CA LEU A 28 -5.01 -6.18 -15.79
C LEU A 28 -4.21 -4.90 -15.99
N GLN A 29 -3.95 -4.20 -14.89
CA GLN A 29 -3.00 -3.10 -14.88
C GLN A 29 -1.85 -3.44 -13.93
N VAL A 30 -0.64 -3.45 -14.48
CA VAL A 30 0.58 -3.49 -13.68
C VAL A 30 1.30 -2.19 -13.85
N TRP A 31 1.61 -1.55 -12.73
CA TRP A 31 2.13 -0.20 -12.76
C TRP A 31 3.13 0.03 -11.63
N THR A 32 4.31 0.48 -12.06
CA THR A 32 5.36 0.97 -11.18
C THR A 32 5.22 2.48 -10.98
N LEU A 33 4.82 2.91 -9.78
CA LEU A 33 4.65 4.32 -9.43
C LEU A 33 5.97 5.09 -9.56
N GLY A 34 5.90 6.26 -10.20
CA GLY A 34 7.00 7.21 -10.31
C GLY A 34 7.93 6.96 -11.50
N LYS A 35 7.55 6.05 -12.40
CA LYS A 35 8.31 5.71 -13.61
C LYS A 35 7.83 6.51 -14.83
N ASP A 36 6.53 6.79 -14.93
CA ASP A 36 5.93 7.51 -16.07
C ASP A 36 5.42 8.89 -15.61
N LYS A 37 5.42 9.88 -16.51
CA LYS A 37 4.84 11.20 -16.24
C LYS A 37 3.34 11.14 -15.97
N LYS A 38 2.66 10.12 -16.51
CA LYS A 38 1.22 9.87 -16.25
C LYS A 38 0.93 9.44 -14.80
N ASP A 39 1.97 9.16 -14.03
CA ASP A 39 1.87 8.77 -12.62
C ASP A 39 1.71 9.98 -11.71
N ALA A 40 1.95 11.20 -12.21
CA ALA A 40 1.84 12.37 -11.37
C ALA A 40 0.36 12.61 -10.96
N GLY A 41 0.15 12.77 -9.66
CA GLY A 41 -1.13 12.96 -8.99
C GLY A 41 -2.01 11.73 -9.00
N CYS A 42 -1.47 10.55 -9.27
CA CYS A 42 -2.27 9.35 -9.37
C CYS A 42 -2.81 8.84 -8.02
N LEU A 43 -2.23 9.31 -6.92
CA LEU A 43 -2.64 9.09 -5.53
C LEU A 43 -3.21 10.37 -4.91
N ASP A 44 -3.55 11.37 -5.73
CA ASP A 44 -4.21 12.58 -5.25
C ASP A 44 -5.56 12.22 -4.60
N PRO A 45 -5.84 12.69 -3.39
CA PRO A 45 -7.07 12.38 -2.66
C PRO A 45 -8.35 12.61 -3.46
N PHE A 46 -8.39 13.64 -4.30
CA PHE A 46 -9.56 13.96 -5.13
C PHE A 46 -9.74 13.01 -6.33
N ARG A 47 -8.72 12.21 -6.66
CA ARG A 47 -8.76 11.25 -7.76
C ARG A 47 -9.01 9.83 -7.28
N ILE A 48 -8.46 9.43 -6.12
CA ILE A 48 -8.56 8.05 -5.61
C ILE A 48 -9.74 7.79 -4.68
N SER A 49 -10.34 8.84 -4.13
CA SER A 49 -11.43 8.68 -3.16
C SER A 49 -12.76 8.38 -3.84
N ALA A 50 -13.55 7.51 -3.23
CA ALA A 50 -14.87 7.15 -3.76
C ALA A 50 -15.90 8.31 -3.69
N THR A 51 -15.75 9.22 -2.72
CA THR A 51 -16.65 10.35 -2.51
C THR A 51 -15.88 11.65 -2.30
N ILE A 52 -16.52 12.78 -2.56
CA ILE A 52 -15.92 14.09 -2.31
C ILE A 52 -15.62 14.32 -0.81
N GLU A 53 -16.45 13.78 0.09
CA GLU A 53 -16.22 13.90 1.54
C GLU A 53 -15.01 13.07 2.01
N ASP A 54 -14.85 11.86 1.48
CA ASP A 54 -13.63 11.07 1.70
C ASP A 54 -12.40 11.81 1.12
N ALA A 55 -12.53 12.41 -0.07
CA ALA A 55 -11.45 13.19 -0.70
C ALA A 55 -11.02 14.37 0.16
N LYS A 56 -11.97 15.15 0.68
CA LYS A 56 -11.68 16.30 1.56
C LYS A 56 -11.00 15.86 2.85
N SER A 57 -11.50 14.79 3.47
CA SER A 57 -10.93 14.24 4.70
C SER A 57 -9.49 13.76 4.49
N LEU A 58 -9.26 13.01 3.41
CA LEU A 58 -7.94 12.48 3.06
C LEU A 58 -6.96 13.59 2.64
N ALA A 59 -7.43 14.59 1.90
CA ALA A 59 -6.64 15.77 1.55
C ALA A 59 -6.19 16.53 2.80
N LEU A 60 -7.09 16.71 3.77
CA LEU A 60 -6.78 17.39 5.02
C LEU A 60 -5.76 16.58 5.83
N GLU A 61 -5.95 15.27 5.96
CA GLU A 61 -5.04 14.37 6.68
C GLU A 61 -3.63 14.41 6.05
N ILE A 62 -3.52 14.24 4.74
CA ILE A 62 -2.22 14.24 4.04
C ILE A 62 -1.54 15.61 4.13
N LEU A 63 -2.27 16.70 3.88
CA LEU A 63 -1.66 18.04 3.87
C LEU A 63 -1.26 18.49 5.28
N THR A 64 -2.05 18.20 6.31
CA THR A 64 -1.69 18.52 7.70
C THR A 64 -0.47 17.73 8.17
N PHE A 65 -0.42 16.44 7.84
CA PHE A 65 0.74 15.59 8.11
C PHE A 65 2.01 16.10 7.41
N LEU A 66 1.94 16.37 6.11
CA LEU A 66 3.09 16.82 5.31
C LEU A 66 3.65 18.18 5.76
N SER A 67 2.78 19.06 6.24
CA SER A 67 3.11 20.43 6.63
C SER A 67 3.35 20.64 8.13
N ASP A 68 3.29 19.57 8.94
CA ASP A 68 3.38 19.63 10.40
C ASP A 68 2.38 20.65 11.00
N VAL A 69 1.12 20.55 10.59
CA VAL A 69 0.03 21.42 11.04
C VAL A 69 -0.88 20.64 11.96
N GLY A 70 -0.96 21.06 13.23
CA GLY A 70 -1.91 20.54 14.20
C GLY A 70 -3.18 21.40 14.31
N LEU A 71 -4.18 20.89 15.03
CA LEU A 71 -5.49 21.54 15.22
C LEU A 71 -5.41 22.94 15.85
N GLU A 72 -4.45 23.17 16.75
CA GLU A 72 -4.26 24.45 17.44
C GLU A 72 -3.56 25.52 16.56
N ASP A 73 -3.09 25.13 15.38
CA ASP A 73 -2.44 26.06 14.44
C ASP A 73 -3.45 26.58 13.41
N ILE A 74 -3.58 27.90 13.31
CA ILE A 74 -4.44 28.57 12.31
C ILE A 74 -4.19 28.12 10.87
N ARG A 75 -2.99 27.60 10.54
CA ARG A 75 -2.70 26.97 9.25
C ARG A 75 -3.68 25.83 8.93
N TYR A 76 -4.22 25.15 9.94
CA TYR A 76 -5.23 24.10 9.82
C TYR A 76 -6.53 24.65 9.23
N ASP A 77 -7.02 25.78 9.74
CA ASP A 77 -8.24 26.42 9.26
C ASP A 77 -8.11 26.88 7.81
N TYR A 78 -6.93 27.39 7.41
CA TYR A 78 -6.66 27.74 6.02
C TYR A 78 -6.62 26.53 5.11
N LEU A 79 -6.00 25.42 5.54
CA LEU A 79 -6.01 24.16 4.79
C LEU A 79 -7.45 23.66 4.60
N TYR A 80 -8.22 23.61 5.68
CA TYR A 80 -9.63 23.19 5.64
C TYR A 80 -10.45 24.04 4.67
N LYS A 81 -10.39 25.38 4.79
CA LYS A 81 -11.09 26.30 3.89
C LYS A 81 -10.65 26.15 2.42
N ALA A 82 -9.36 25.96 2.17
CA ALA A 82 -8.83 25.82 0.82
C ALA A 82 -9.31 24.51 0.18
N ILE A 83 -9.36 23.43 0.97
CA ILE A 83 -9.89 22.13 0.55
C ILE A 83 -11.38 22.23 0.20
N GLU A 84 -12.20 22.87 1.06
CA GLU A 84 -13.63 23.08 0.78
C GLU A 84 -13.84 23.84 -0.54
N ARG A 85 -13.12 24.96 -0.77
CA ARG A 85 -13.22 25.72 -2.02
C ARG A 85 -12.73 24.95 -3.25
N VAL A 86 -11.74 24.07 -3.10
CA VAL A 86 -11.21 23.27 -4.21
C VAL A 86 -12.12 22.09 -4.54
N ALA A 87 -12.81 21.52 -3.55
CA ALA A 87 -13.76 20.45 -3.75
C ALA A 87 -14.94 20.84 -4.67
N GLU A 88 -15.25 22.14 -4.77
CA GLU A 88 -16.28 22.68 -5.67
C GLU A 88 -15.78 22.91 -7.11
N LYS A 89 -14.47 22.79 -7.37
CA LYS A 89 -13.89 23.04 -8.68
C LYS A 89 -13.87 21.77 -9.53
N GLU A 90 -13.96 21.94 -10.84
CA GLU A 90 -13.71 20.87 -11.80
C GLU A 90 -12.24 20.42 -11.74
N ASP A 91 -12.03 19.10 -11.77
CA ASP A 91 -10.71 18.46 -11.68
C ASP A 91 -9.92 18.91 -10.43
N ALA A 92 -10.60 18.85 -9.28
CA ALA A 92 -10.04 19.13 -7.95
C ALA A 92 -8.77 18.30 -7.70
N CYS A 93 -7.76 18.92 -7.10
CA CYS A 93 -6.47 18.29 -6.80
C CYS A 93 -5.67 19.07 -5.74
N LEU A 94 -4.65 18.46 -5.14
CA LEU A 94 -3.84 19.08 -4.09
C LEU A 94 -3.03 20.28 -4.59
N THR A 95 -2.59 20.31 -5.85
CA THR A 95 -1.93 21.51 -6.40
C THR A 95 -2.91 22.68 -6.45
N LEU A 96 -4.21 22.44 -6.73
CA LEU A 96 -5.22 23.49 -6.64
C LEU A 96 -5.42 23.97 -5.19
N VAL A 97 -5.32 23.10 -4.19
CA VAL A 97 -5.35 23.50 -2.77
C VAL A 97 -4.20 24.46 -2.47
N ARG A 98 -2.98 24.13 -2.91
CA ARG A 98 -1.84 25.05 -2.76
C ARG A 98 -2.06 26.39 -3.48
N LYS A 99 -2.61 26.38 -4.70
CA LYS A 99 -2.91 27.61 -5.45
C LYS A 99 -3.99 28.44 -4.73
N GLU A 100 -5.02 27.80 -4.18
CA GLU A 100 -6.07 28.47 -3.40
C GLU A 100 -5.49 29.12 -2.15
N LEU A 101 -4.59 28.45 -1.43
CA LEU A 101 -3.86 29.04 -0.29
C LEU A 101 -3.03 30.27 -0.70
N VAL A 102 -2.50 30.31 -1.93
CA VAL A 102 -1.79 31.50 -2.45
C VAL A 102 -2.75 32.65 -2.73
N GLU A 103 -3.95 32.36 -3.23
CA GLU A 103 -4.99 33.38 -3.44
C GLU A 103 -5.53 33.94 -2.13
N MET A 104 -5.67 33.10 -1.10
CA MET A 104 -6.07 33.52 0.26
C MET A 104 -5.12 34.57 0.87
N LYS A 105 -3.85 34.61 0.44
CA LYS A 105 -2.90 35.66 0.88
C LYS A 105 -3.30 37.07 0.46
N LYS A 106 -4.17 37.19 -0.55
CA LYS A 106 -4.66 38.46 -1.10
C LYS A 106 -5.97 38.91 -0.46
N GLU A 107 -6.55 38.12 0.45
CA GLU A 107 -7.80 38.46 1.10
C GLU A 107 -7.66 39.71 1.99
N PRO A 108 -8.68 40.59 2.01
CA PRO A 108 -8.67 41.77 2.85
C PRO A 108 -8.68 41.36 4.33
N ASN A 109 -7.97 42.12 5.18
CA ASN A 109 -7.86 41.92 6.63
C ASN A 109 -6.97 40.77 7.11
N LEU A 110 -6.12 40.20 6.25
CA LEU A 110 -5.15 39.21 6.67
C LEU A 110 -4.09 39.83 7.60
N LEU A 111 -3.91 39.27 8.80
CA LEU A 111 -2.92 39.77 9.73
C LEU A 111 -1.50 39.47 9.23
N PRO A 112 -0.50 40.32 9.51
CA PRO A 112 0.89 40.07 9.09
C PRO A 112 1.44 38.70 9.56
N THR A 113 1.06 38.26 10.76
CA THR A 113 1.44 36.96 11.32
C THR A 113 0.77 35.78 10.60
N GLU A 114 -0.46 35.94 10.13
CA GLU A 114 -1.16 34.94 9.31
C GLU A 114 -0.54 34.83 7.92
N LEU A 115 -0.18 35.97 7.33
CA LEU A 115 0.52 36.03 6.04
C LEU A 115 1.87 35.30 6.11
N GLU A 116 2.64 35.50 7.18
CA GLU A 116 3.91 34.78 7.39
C GLU A 116 3.70 33.27 7.48
N LYS A 117 2.70 32.81 8.25
CA LYS A 117 2.34 31.39 8.37
C LYS A 117 1.87 30.79 7.04
N LEU A 118 1.05 31.51 6.27
CA LEU A 118 0.60 31.09 4.94
C LEU A 118 1.77 31.02 3.94
N ASN A 119 2.72 31.96 4.02
CA ASN A 119 3.95 31.90 3.23
C ASN A 119 4.76 30.65 3.56
N ALA A 120 4.99 30.36 4.83
CA ALA A 120 5.70 29.15 5.25
C ALA A 120 4.99 27.87 4.77
N LEU A 121 3.66 27.79 4.93
CA LEU A 121 2.85 26.66 4.49
C LEU A 121 2.95 26.44 2.96
N THR A 122 2.65 27.47 2.18
CA THR A 122 2.65 27.37 0.70
C THR A 122 4.02 27.08 0.13
N ASN A 123 5.09 27.66 0.69
CA ASN A 123 6.47 27.35 0.29
C ASN A 123 6.79 25.89 0.58
N ARG A 124 6.40 25.38 1.75
CA ARG A 124 6.63 23.98 2.11
C ARG A 124 5.88 23.02 1.17
N LEU A 125 4.60 23.29 0.89
CA LEU A 125 3.83 22.49 -0.07
C LEU A 125 4.42 22.54 -1.47
N ALA A 126 4.93 23.70 -1.93
CA ALA A 126 5.60 23.82 -3.21
C ALA A 126 6.90 23.00 -3.27
N THR A 127 7.68 22.98 -2.19
CA THR A 127 8.88 22.13 -2.09
C THR A 127 8.53 20.66 -2.17
N LEU A 128 7.47 20.22 -1.47
CA LEU A 128 7.01 18.83 -1.49
C LEU A 128 6.49 18.41 -2.87
N GLU A 129 5.71 19.27 -3.54
CA GLU A 129 5.24 19.07 -4.92
C GLU A 129 6.41 18.86 -5.90
N GLY A 130 7.57 19.49 -5.65
CA GLY A 130 8.76 19.35 -6.50
C GLY A 130 9.61 18.09 -6.30
N ILE A 131 9.26 17.22 -5.35
CA ILE A 131 9.99 15.97 -5.07
C ILE A 131 9.33 14.81 -5.83
N GLN A 132 10.11 13.85 -6.34
CA GLN A 132 9.63 12.73 -7.16
C GLN A 132 8.48 11.92 -6.51
N LEU A 133 8.51 11.69 -5.19
CA LEU A 133 7.40 11.03 -4.48
C LEU A 133 6.19 11.97 -4.29
N GLY A 134 6.44 13.27 -4.15
CA GLY A 134 5.39 14.28 -4.04
C GLY A 134 4.59 14.40 -5.33
N ASP A 135 5.23 14.26 -6.49
CA ASP A 135 4.53 14.22 -7.78
C ASP A 135 3.40 13.18 -7.78
N LEU A 136 3.48 12.07 -7.04
CA LEU A 136 2.40 11.06 -6.97
C LEU A 136 1.14 11.55 -6.24
N LEU A 137 1.31 12.45 -5.26
CA LEU A 137 0.23 12.97 -4.41
C LEU A 137 -0.36 14.28 -4.96
N PHE A 138 0.47 15.13 -5.56
CA PHE A 138 0.05 16.45 -6.03
C PHE A 138 -0.37 16.41 -7.50
N GLY A 139 -1.67 16.16 -7.74
CA GLY A 139 -2.25 16.23 -9.09
C GLY A 139 -2.35 17.65 -9.62
N LYS A 140 -2.32 17.80 -10.94
CA LYS A 140 -2.46 19.08 -11.64
C LYS A 140 -3.72 19.10 -12.49
N GLN A 141 -4.35 20.27 -12.58
CA GLN A 141 -5.54 20.47 -13.40
C GLN A 141 -5.22 20.27 -14.90
N GLY A 142 -6.09 19.57 -15.62
CA GLY A 142 -5.94 19.29 -17.05
C GLY A 142 -4.82 18.31 -17.37
N GLN A 143 -4.34 17.58 -16.37
CA GLN A 143 -3.29 16.60 -16.53
C GLN A 143 -3.85 15.29 -17.07
N ASP A 144 -3.13 14.64 -17.99
CA ASP A 144 -3.36 13.23 -18.29
C ASP A 144 -2.75 12.37 -17.17
N TYR A 145 -3.59 11.64 -16.45
CA TYR A 145 -3.17 10.80 -15.33
C TYR A 145 -3.78 9.41 -15.41
N ARG A 146 -3.07 8.44 -14.85
CA ARG A 146 -3.63 7.12 -14.54
C ARG A 146 -4.07 7.11 -13.08
N VAL A 147 -5.21 6.50 -12.81
CA VAL A 147 -5.74 6.37 -11.45
C VAL A 147 -6.11 4.91 -11.19
N LEU A 148 -6.03 4.51 -9.92
CA LEU A 148 -6.56 3.24 -9.48
C LEU A 148 -8.07 3.20 -9.71
N SER A 149 -8.55 2.09 -10.28
CA SER A 149 -9.98 1.89 -10.56
C SER A 149 -10.59 0.94 -9.55
N LEU A 150 -11.82 1.18 -9.12
CA LEU A 150 -12.55 0.20 -8.30
C LEU A 150 -13.11 -0.97 -9.12
N GLU A 151 -13.22 -0.80 -10.44
CA GLU A 151 -13.88 -1.76 -11.35
C GLU A 151 -12.89 -2.71 -12.05
N ARG A 152 -11.60 -2.36 -12.07
CA ARG A 152 -10.60 -3.16 -12.78
C ARG A 152 -10.32 -4.47 -12.02
N PRO A 153 -10.48 -5.65 -12.65
CA PRO A 153 -10.35 -6.96 -12.00
C PRO A 153 -9.01 -7.21 -11.29
N LEU A 154 -7.89 -6.91 -11.95
CA LEU A 154 -6.56 -7.08 -11.36
C LEU A 154 -5.71 -5.81 -11.54
N GLN A 155 -5.21 -5.32 -10.41
CA GLN A 155 -4.33 -4.16 -10.37
C GLN A 155 -3.15 -4.48 -9.46
N VAL A 156 -1.95 -4.34 -9.99
CA VAL A 156 -0.69 -4.54 -9.28
C VAL A 156 0.04 -3.19 -9.26
N LEU A 157 0.17 -2.64 -8.06
CA LEU A 157 0.82 -1.37 -7.82
C LEU A 157 2.17 -1.61 -7.17
N GLN A 158 3.21 -1.06 -7.81
CA GLN A 158 4.58 -1.26 -7.38
C GLN A 158 5.17 0.09 -7.01
N ILE A 159 5.61 0.27 -5.78
CA ILE A 159 6.17 1.55 -5.35
C ILE A 159 7.67 1.45 -5.26
N GLN A 160 8.37 2.12 -6.17
CA GLN A 160 9.82 2.25 -6.07
C GLN A 160 10.18 3.33 -5.05
N HIS A 161 11.32 3.14 -4.40
CA HIS A 161 11.89 4.12 -3.45
C HIS A 161 11.01 4.46 -2.24
N LEU A 162 9.96 3.66 -1.97
CA LEU A 162 9.22 3.77 -0.73
C LEU A 162 10.15 3.39 0.44
N ARG A 163 10.56 4.40 1.21
CA ARG A 163 11.32 4.18 2.44
C ARG A 163 10.35 4.21 3.59
N ILE A 164 10.32 3.12 4.34
CA ILE A 164 9.48 3.01 5.51
C ILE A 164 10.39 3.22 6.72
N PRO A 165 10.32 4.38 7.37
CA PRO A 165 11.16 4.64 8.54
C PRO A 165 10.81 3.66 9.65
N LYS A 166 11.82 3.20 10.38
CA LYS A 166 11.60 2.44 11.62
C LYS A 166 10.93 3.39 12.64
N SER A 167 9.95 2.89 13.38
CA SER A 167 9.03 3.66 14.23
C SER A 167 9.65 4.49 15.37
N GLU A 168 10.97 4.61 15.45
CA GLU A 168 11.71 5.20 16.58
C GLU A 168 12.72 6.29 16.18
N GLU A 169 12.89 6.61 14.89
CA GLU A 169 13.83 7.66 14.49
C GLU A 169 13.24 9.06 14.74
N LYS A 170 13.90 9.84 15.63
CA LYS A 170 13.48 11.20 16.00
C LYS A 170 13.58 12.23 14.86
N ASN A 171 14.31 11.92 13.79
CA ASN A 171 14.54 12.82 12.66
C ASN A 171 13.98 12.20 11.39
N GLU A 172 12.67 12.35 11.20
CA GLU A 172 11.99 11.90 9.97
C GLU A 172 12.41 12.76 8.78
N SER A 173 12.88 12.14 7.70
CA SER A 173 13.24 12.87 6.48
C SER A 173 12.00 13.27 5.68
N VAL A 174 12.15 14.23 4.76
CA VAL A 174 11.06 14.62 3.85
C VAL A 174 10.57 13.44 3.00
N THR A 175 11.49 12.58 2.56
CA THR A 175 11.18 11.36 1.79
C THR A 175 10.37 10.36 2.63
N ASP A 176 10.65 10.26 3.92
CA ASP A 176 9.91 9.39 4.84
C ASP A 176 8.47 9.89 5.03
N LYS A 177 8.29 11.20 5.20
CA LYS A 177 6.94 11.82 5.24
C LYS A 177 6.15 11.55 3.96
N LEU A 178 6.76 11.79 2.79
CA LEU A 178 6.10 11.51 1.52
C LEU A 178 5.74 10.03 1.37
N SER A 179 6.64 9.13 1.78
CA SER A 179 6.38 7.68 1.77
C SER A 179 5.20 7.30 2.66
N ARG A 180 5.09 7.89 3.86
CA ARG A 180 3.93 7.68 4.75
C ARG A 180 2.65 8.24 4.18
N SER A 181 2.68 9.43 3.56
CA SER A 181 1.52 9.99 2.88
C SER A 181 1.02 9.13 1.72
N ILE A 182 1.93 8.49 0.98
CA ILE A 182 1.57 7.50 -0.05
C ILE A 182 0.88 6.28 0.57
N LEU A 183 1.36 5.79 1.71
CA LEU A 183 0.71 4.69 2.44
C LEU A 183 -0.69 5.08 2.95
N ILE A 184 -0.87 6.31 3.44
CA ILE A 184 -2.18 6.85 3.85
C ILE A 184 -3.13 6.89 2.64
N ALA A 185 -2.67 7.38 1.48
CA ALA A 185 -3.46 7.41 0.25
C ALA A 185 -3.89 5.99 -0.19
N LEU A 186 -2.95 5.03 -0.19
CA LEU A 186 -3.25 3.64 -0.53
C LEU A 186 -4.20 2.97 0.46
N ALA A 187 -4.04 3.25 1.76
CA ALA A 187 -4.96 2.79 2.80
C ALA A 187 -6.39 3.32 2.57
N ALA A 188 -6.52 4.59 2.18
CA ALA A 188 -7.81 5.17 1.84
C ALA A 188 -8.43 4.52 0.60
N PHE A 189 -7.63 4.24 -0.43
CA PHE A 189 -8.09 3.47 -1.58
C PHE A 189 -8.54 2.05 -1.17
N GLY A 190 -7.80 1.35 -0.31
CA GLY A 190 -8.17 0.06 0.24
C GLY A 190 -9.53 0.10 0.98
N LYS A 191 -9.79 1.19 1.72
CA LYS A 191 -11.09 1.46 2.34
C LYS A 191 -12.19 1.68 1.28
N SER A 192 -11.93 2.44 0.22
CA SER A 192 -12.88 2.61 -0.89
C SER A 192 -13.19 1.28 -1.59
N LEU A 193 -12.19 0.42 -1.80
CA LEU A 193 -12.37 -0.93 -2.33
C LEU A 193 -13.22 -1.81 -1.40
N MET A 194 -13.02 -1.71 -0.09
CA MET A 194 -13.86 -2.41 0.89
C MET A 194 -15.33 -1.96 0.81
N HIS A 195 -15.59 -0.66 0.64
CA HIS A 195 -16.95 -0.11 0.56
C HIS A 195 -17.59 -0.17 -0.84
N SER A 196 -16.88 -0.62 -1.87
CA SER A 196 -17.45 -0.79 -3.22
C SER A 196 -18.44 -1.97 -3.28
N ASP A 197 -18.94 -2.33 -4.48
CA ASP A 197 -19.99 -3.35 -4.65
C ASP A 197 -19.73 -4.65 -3.88
N ARG A 198 -20.55 -4.91 -2.86
CA ARG A 198 -20.44 -6.06 -1.97
C ARG A 198 -20.77 -7.38 -2.66
N SER A 199 -21.44 -7.35 -3.82
CA SER A 199 -21.78 -8.56 -4.59
C SER A 199 -20.54 -9.29 -5.13
N ILE A 200 -19.41 -8.58 -5.27
CA ILE A 200 -18.16 -9.08 -5.80
C ILE A 200 -17.19 -9.36 -4.64
N PHE A 201 -16.60 -10.55 -4.60
CA PHE A 201 -15.52 -10.84 -3.66
C PHE A 201 -14.23 -10.16 -4.11
N LYS A 202 -13.62 -9.37 -3.23
CA LYS A 202 -12.42 -8.60 -3.54
C LYS A 202 -11.24 -9.11 -2.75
N VAL A 203 -10.06 -8.90 -3.32
CA VAL A 203 -8.79 -9.24 -2.67
C VAL A 203 -7.93 -7.99 -2.59
N TYR A 204 -7.50 -7.65 -1.38
CA TYR A 204 -6.44 -6.68 -1.12
C TYR A 204 -5.20 -7.45 -0.65
N LEU A 205 -4.18 -7.49 -1.51
CA LEU A 205 -2.95 -8.22 -1.27
C LEU A 205 -1.82 -7.23 -0.97
N GLN A 206 -1.18 -7.41 0.18
CA GLN A 206 0.03 -6.68 0.56
C GLN A 206 1.20 -7.66 0.56
N ASP A 207 2.04 -7.54 -0.47
CA ASP A 207 3.33 -8.21 -0.51
C ASP A 207 4.35 -7.37 0.26
N GLU A 208 5.13 -8.00 1.13
CA GLU A 208 5.90 -7.35 2.20
C GLU A 208 5.05 -6.56 3.21
N ALA A 209 3.96 -7.15 3.69
CA ALA A 209 3.07 -6.56 4.68
C ALA A 209 3.79 -5.98 5.90
N SER A 210 4.93 -6.53 6.32
CA SER A 210 5.69 -6.05 7.50
C SER A 210 6.08 -4.58 7.41
N SER A 211 6.38 -4.11 6.21
CA SER A 211 6.67 -2.73 5.90
C SER A 211 5.44 -1.84 6.18
N ILE A 212 4.25 -2.26 5.74
CA ILE A 212 3.01 -1.50 5.91
C ILE A 212 2.50 -1.57 7.36
N LEU A 213 2.59 -2.75 8.00
CA LEU A 213 2.09 -3.00 9.36
C LEU A 213 2.95 -2.36 10.46
N LYS A 214 4.23 -2.06 10.20
CA LYS A 214 5.09 -1.33 11.17
C LYS A 214 4.74 0.16 11.28
N ASN A 215 4.01 0.69 10.31
CA ASN A 215 3.53 2.06 10.33
C ASN A 215 2.14 2.11 10.99
N LYS A 216 1.89 3.08 11.89
CA LYS A 216 0.61 3.21 12.62
C LYS A 216 -0.61 3.34 11.69
N GLU A 217 -0.47 4.13 10.64
CA GLU A 217 -1.52 4.40 9.67
C GLU A 217 -1.80 3.16 8.79
N GLY A 218 -0.75 2.49 8.31
CA GLY A 218 -0.84 1.26 7.53
C GLY A 218 -1.40 0.08 8.34
N ALA A 219 -1.01 -0.04 9.61
CA ALA A 219 -1.56 -1.01 10.55
C ALA A 219 -3.06 -0.77 10.76
N ALA A 220 -3.48 0.46 11.07
CA ALA A 220 -4.88 0.80 11.31
C ALA A 220 -5.79 0.48 10.11
N SER A 221 -5.33 0.74 8.88
CA SER A 221 -6.05 0.37 7.66
C SER A 221 -6.22 -1.14 7.52
N SER A 222 -5.14 -1.90 7.72
CA SER A 222 -5.14 -3.36 7.65
C SER A 222 -6.06 -3.96 8.73
N ASP A 223 -6.00 -3.42 9.95
CA ASP A 223 -6.84 -3.78 11.10
C ASP A 223 -8.33 -3.64 10.78
N LYS A 224 -8.70 -2.56 10.08
CA LYS A 224 -10.08 -2.33 9.66
C LYS A 224 -10.55 -3.38 8.66
N ILE A 225 -9.76 -3.69 7.63
CA ILE A 225 -10.08 -4.73 6.65
C ILE A 225 -10.19 -6.09 7.33
N ILE A 226 -9.31 -6.42 8.29
CA ILE A 226 -9.37 -7.67 9.05
C ILE A 226 -10.70 -7.80 9.82
N ARG A 227 -11.17 -6.73 10.46
CA ARG A 227 -12.37 -6.76 11.31
C ARG A 227 -13.67 -6.69 10.50
N GLU A 228 -13.72 -5.82 9.50
CA GLU A 228 -14.94 -5.49 8.75
C GLU A 228 -15.02 -6.23 7.40
N GLY A 229 -13.91 -6.84 6.94
CA GLY A 229 -13.81 -7.40 5.58
C GLY A 229 -14.80 -8.52 5.28
N ARG A 230 -15.14 -9.36 6.27
CA ARG A 230 -16.18 -10.39 6.13
C ARG A 230 -17.54 -9.80 5.81
N TYR A 231 -17.89 -8.68 6.44
CA TYR A 231 -19.12 -7.98 6.10
C TYR A 231 -19.00 -7.44 4.68
N HIS A 232 -17.89 -6.78 4.33
CA HIS A 232 -17.69 -6.14 3.04
C HIS A 232 -17.34 -7.05 1.85
N ASN A 233 -17.32 -8.38 2.04
CA ASN A 233 -16.95 -9.36 1.02
C ASN A 233 -15.53 -9.11 0.45
N ILE A 234 -14.58 -8.75 1.31
CA ILE A 234 -13.18 -8.50 0.95
C ILE A 234 -12.23 -9.33 1.82
N GLY A 235 -11.22 -9.94 1.20
CA GLY A 235 -10.13 -10.65 1.87
C GLY A 235 -8.83 -9.84 1.86
N LEU A 236 -8.15 -9.81 3.00
CA LEU A 236 -6.79 -9.29 3.13
C LEU A 236 -5.79 -10.45 3.06
N TYR A 237 -4.85 -10.36 2.11
CA TYR A 237 -3.74 -11.32 1.98
C TYR A 237 -2.44 -10.61 2.34
N LEU A 238 -1.75 -11.14 3.35
CA LEU A 238 -0.52 -10.57 3.88
C LEU A 238 0.64 -11.52 3.57
N GLY A 239 1.57 -11.08 2.73
CA GLY A 239 2.83 -11.77 2.51
C GLY A 239 3.95 -11.10 3.29
N THR A 240 4.65 -11.83 4.17
CA THR A 240 5.91 -11.38 4.78
C THR A 240 6.96 -12.47 4.73
N GLN A 241 8.22 -12.08 4.84
CA GLN A 241 9.37 -12.99 4.85
C GLN A 241 9.76 -13.45 6.26
N ASN A 242 9.50 -12.64 7.28
CA ASN A 242 9.94 -12.95 8.65
C ASN A 242 8.75 -13.23 9.56
N ALA A 243 8.91 -14.29 10.36
CA ALA A 243 7.99 -14.68 11.41
C ALA A 243 7.74 -13.59 12.45
N SER A 244 8.82 -12.91 12.85
CA SER A 244 8.84 -11.82 13.84
C SER A 244 8.02 -10.60 13.42
N ASP A 245 7.72 -10.44 12.13
CA ASP A 245 6.94 -9.30 11.64
C ASP A 245 5.45 -9.38 12.06
N TYR A 246 4.98 -10.55 12.52
CA TYR A 246 3.64 -10.73 13.09
C TYR A 246 3.57 -10.50 14.62
N GLN A 247 4.71 -10.22 15.28
CA GLN A 247 4.80 -10.12 16.75
C GLN A 247 4.64 -8.70 17.31
N SER A 248 4.10 -7.74 16.55
CA SER A 248 3.71 -6.48 17.19
C SER A 248 2.59 -6.76 18.20
N GLU A 249 2.52 -5.97 19.27
CA GLU A 249 1.52 -6.03 20.35
C GLU A 249 0.04 -5.90 19.87
N ASN A 250 -0.19 -5.93 18.56
CA ASN A 250 -1.48 -5.87 17.91
C ASN A 250 -2.18 -7.23 17.96
N LYS A 251 -3.43 -7.18 18.41
CA LYS A 251 -4.42 -8.28 18.48
C LYS A 251 -4.81 -8.86 17.11
N GLU A 252 -4.03 -8.60 16.06
CA GLU A 252 -4.23 -8.99 14.65
C GLU A 252 -4.20 -10.51 14.46
N VAL A 253 -3.48 -11.24 15.33
CA VAL A 253 -3.24 -12.70 15.26
C VAL A 253 -4.52 -13.53 15.33
N ALA A 254 -5.56 -13.08 16.03
CA ALA A 254 -6.76 -13.88 16.28
C ALA A 254 -7.76 -13.91 15.10
N ASN A 255 -7.65 -12.97 14.16
CA ASN A 255 -8.66 -12.80 13.10
C ASN A 255 -8.18 -13.23 11.70
N VAL A 256 -6.94 -13.72 11.58
CA VAL A 256 -6.42 -14.31 10.33
C VAL A 256 -7.01 -15.71 10.17
N GLY A 257 -7.81 -15.90 9.12
CA GLY A 257 -8.53 -17.16 8.91
C GLY A 257 -7.68 -18.29 8.34
N MET A 258 -6.71 -18.00 7.47
CA MET A 258 -5.86 -19.02 6.84
C MET A 258 -4.40 -18.60 6.93
N LYS A 259 -3.52 -19.55 7.20
CA LYS A 259 -2.07 -19.30 7.32
C LYS A 259 -1.30 -20.28 6.46
N PHE A 260 -0.29 -19.77 5.77
CA PHE A 260 0.69 -20.55 5.00
C PHE A 260 2.08 -20.21 5.51
N CYS A 261 2.87 -21.22 5.89
CA CYS A 261 4.26 -21.05 6.27
C CYS A 261 5.11 -21.99 5.40
N PHE A 262 5.94 -21.39 4.56
CA PHE A 262 6.93 -22.11 3.75
C PHE A 262 8.21 -22.33 4.56
N ALA A 263 9.16 -23.05 3.96
CA ALA A 263 10.42 -23.40 4.61
C ALA A 263 11.13 -22.20 5.27
N LEU A 264 11.53 -22.37 6.53
CA LEU A 264 12.26 -21.35 7.30
C LEU A 264 13.74 -21.73 7.42
N LYS A 265 14.61 -20.72 7.43
CA LYS A 265 16.07 -20.95 7.45
C LYS A 265 16.60 -21.15 8.87
N TYR A 266 16.06 -20.39 9.82
CA TYR A 266 16.59 -20.28 11.18
C TYR A 266 15.63 -20.85 12.21
N ASP A 267 16.18 -21.56 13.18
CA ASP A 267 15.43 -22.22 14.26
C ASP A 267 14.58 -21.21 15.03
N LYS A 268 15.15 -20.02 15.32
CA LYS A 268 14.43 -18.94 16.00
C LYS A 268 13.16 -18.52 15.27
N GLU A 269 13.20 -18.39 13.94
CA GLU A 269 12.02 -18.04 13.14
C GLU A 269 10.99 -19.18 13.17
N ALA A 270 11.45 -20.42 13.15
CA ALA A 270 10.57 -21.59 13.27
C ALA A 270 9.89 -21.65 14.63
N GLU A 271 10.61 -21.39 15.72
CA GLU A 271 10.02 -21.29 17.07
C GLU A 271 8.94 -20.21 17.15
N GLU A 272 9.21 -19.03 16.59
CA GLU A 272 8.26 -17.92 16.54
C GLU A 272 7.01 -18.28 15.71
N MET A 273 7.18 -18.92 14.55
CA MET A 273 6.06 -19.37 13.73
C MET A 273 5.25 -20.48 14.39
N LEU A 274 5.88 -21.44 15.08
CA LEU A 274 5.16 -22.49 15.80
C LEU A 274 4.26 -21.89 16.88
N ARG A 275 4.76 -20.89 17.63
CA ARG A 275 3.93 -20.14 18.59
C ARG A 275 2.77 -19.42 17.89
N TYR A 276 3.02 -18.81 16.74
CA TYR A 276 1.99 -18.14 15.93
C TYR A 276 0.89 -19.09 15.41
N TYR A 277 1.26 -20.34 15.11
CA TYR A 277 0.31 -21.40 14.74
C TYR A 277 -0.35 -22.07 15.95
N ASN A 278 0.03 -21.70 17.18
CA ASN A 278 -0.37 -22.38 18.41
C ASN A 278 0.01 -23.87 18.42
N LEU A 279 1.19 -24.19 17.90
CA LEU A 279 1.79 -25.52 17.90
C LEU A 279 2.91 -25.63 18.95
N PRO A 280 3.17 -26.84 19.47
CA PRO A 280 4.25 -27.02 20.44
C PRO A 280 5.61 -26.79 19.78
N VAL A 281 6.47 -26.08 20.51
CA VAL A 281 7.85 -25.83 20.08
C VAL A 281 8.70 -27.03 20.48
N THR A 282 8.82 -28.00 19.58
CA THR A 282 9.66 -29.20 19.73
C THR A 282 10.73 -29.23 18.66
N GLU A 283 11.83 -29.94 18.90
CA GLU A 283 12.88 -30.13 17.89
C GLU A 283 12.33 -30.74 16.59
N GLU A 284 11.39 -31.68 16.69
CA GLU A 284 10.71 -32.29 15.54
C GLU A 284 9.94 -31.27 14.70
N ASN A 285 9.15 -30.40 15.34
CA ASN A 285 8.37 -29.38 14.63
C ASN A 285 9.25 -28.29 14.02
N ILE A 286 10.34 -27.93 14.71
CA ILE A 286 11.35 -27.00 14.17
C ILE A 286 11.98 -27.61 12.92
N LEU A 287 12.42 -28.87 13.00
CA LEU A 287 13.00 -29.59 11.86
C LEU A 287 12.01 -29.71 10.70
N MET A 288 10.73 -30.00 10.97
CA MET A 288 9.68 -30.02 9.95
C MET A 288 9.63 -28.70 9.18
N LEU A 289 9.53 -27.56 9.85
CA LEU A 289 9.48 -26.24 9.19
C LEU A 289 10.78 -25.90 8.42
N ARG A 290 11.93 -26.40 8.88
CA ARG A 290 13.21 -26.20 8.17
C ARG A 290 13.38 -27.08 6.94
N GLN A 291 12.73 -28.24 6.91
CA GLN A 291 12.90 -29.26 5.88
C GLN A 291 11.77 -29.30 4.84
N LEU A 292 10.76 -28.43 4.95
CA LEU A 292 9.75 -28.26 3.91
C LEU A 292 10.41 -28.07 2.55
N ARG A 293 10.00 -28.86 1.57
CA ARG A 293 10.49 -28.81 0.20
C ARG A 293 9.88 -27.62 -0.52
N ARG A 294 10.47 -27.23 -1.66
CA ARG A 294 9.88 -26.21 -2.53
C ARG A 294 8.49 -26.69 -2.98
N GLY A 295 7.47 -25.88 -2.72
CA GLY A 295 6.07 -26.23 -2.99
C GLY A 295 5.34 -26.76 -1.76
N GLU A 296 6.02 -27.08 -0.66
CA GLU A 296 5.37 -27.48 0.59
C GLU A 296 5.16 -26.28 1.52
N ALA A 297 4.03 -26.27 2.21
CA ALA A 297 3.73 -25.29 3.25
C ALA A 297 3.06 -25.97 4.44
N LEU A 298 3.39 -25.53 5.66
CA LEU A 298 2.54 -25.73 6.81
C LEU A 298 1.30 -24.84 6.62
N PHE A 299 0.14 -25.46 6.47
CA PHE A 299 -1.14 -24.79 6.24
C PHE A 299 -2.04 -24.93 7.47
N GLN A 300 -2.60 -23.82 7.93
CA GLN A 300 -3.67 -23.79 8.94
C GLN A 300 -4.94 -23.21 8.33
N ASP A 301 -6.05 -23.94 8.46
CA ASP A 301 -7.35 -23.51 7.97
C ASP A 301 -8.16 -22.66 8.97
N ILE A 302 -9.35 -22.23 8.56
CA ILE A 302 -10.27 -21.40 9.37
C ILE A 302 -10.79 -22.09 10.64
N PHE A 303 -10.57 -23.40 10.80
CA PHE A 303 -10.93 -24.19 11.97
C PHE A 303 -9.74 -24.48 12.87
N GLY A 304 -8.55 -23.96 12.55
CA GLY A 304 -7.30 -24.19 13.29
C GLY A 304 -6.65 -25.54 13.01
N ARG A 305 -7.16 -26.32 12.04
CA ARG A 305 -6.55 -27.60 11.66
C ARG A 305 -5.28 -27.29 10.88
N THR A 306 -4.19 -27.96 11.25
CA THR A 306 -2.87 -27.69 10.68
C THR A 306 -2.29 -28.95 10.07
N ALA A 307 -1.78 -28.84 8.83
CA ALA A 307 -1.13 -29.94 8.12
C ALA A 307 -0.08 -29.39 7.15
N VAL A 308 0.92 -30.22 6.82
CA VAL A 308 1.80 -29.93 5.68
C VAL A 308 1.03 -30.27 4.41
N VAL A 309 0.97 -29.31 3.49
CA VAL A 309 0.32 -29.46 2.19
C VAL A 309 1.34 -29.21 1.08
N GLU A 310 1.14 -29.88 -0.05
CA GLU A 310 1.88 -29.63 -1.28
C GLU A 310 1.06 -28.71 -2.19
N ILE A 311 1.69 -27.65 -2.70
CA ILE A 311 1.11 -26.66 -3.59
C ILE A 311 1.59 -26.98 -5.00
N ASP A 312 0.71 -27.59 -5.78
CA ASP A 312 0.95 -27.90 -7.18
C ASP A 312 0.29 -26.85 -8.10
N PRO A 313 1.05 -26.06 -8.86
CA PRO A 313 0.50 -25.19 -9.89
C PRO A 313 0.03 -26.03 -11.08
N VAL A 314 -1.26 -26.39 -11.06
CA VAL A 314 -1.92 -27.22 -12.10
C VAL A 314 -1.73 -26.66 -13.51
N PHE A 315 -1.67 -25.33 -13.66
CA PHE A 315 -1.51 -24.65 -14.95
C PHE A 315 -0.05 -24.19 -15.14
N GLN A 316 0.58 -24.65 -16.23
CA GLN A 316 1.97 -24.29 -16.55
C GLN A 316 2.12 -22.80 -16.85
N GLU A 317 1.10 -22.19 -17.44
CA GLU A 317 1.05 -20.77 -17.76
C GLU A 317 1.19 -19.93 -16.48
N LEU A 318 0.55 -20.34 -15.38
CA LEU A 318 0.72 -19.70 -14.09
C LEU A 318 2.13 -19.91 -13.54
N LYS A 319 2.68 -21.12 -13.67
CA LYS A 319 4.06 -21.40 -13.25
C LYS A 319 5.07 -20.51 -14.00
N THR A 320 4.88 -20.31 -15.30
CA THR A 320 5.69 -19.42 -16.13
C THR A 320 5.49 -17.95 -15.76
N ALA A 321 4.25 -17.50 -15.56
CA ALA A 321 3.94 -16.11 -15.23
C ALA A 321 4.49 -15.69 -13.85
N PHE A 322 4.54 -16.61 -12.89
CA PHE A 322 5.04 -16.37 -11.53
C PHE A 322 6.51 -16.78 -11.31
N ASP A 323 7.21 -17.24 -12.36
CA ASP A 323 8.64 -17.54 -12.25
C ASP A 323 9.45 -16.23 -12.12
N SER A 324 10.08 -16.08 -10.95
CA SER A 324 10.94 -14.93 -10.63
C SER A 324 12.43 -15.24 -10.77
N SER A 325 12.80 -16.39 -11.37
CA SER A 325 14.19 -16.73 -11.62
C SER A 325 14.80 -15.78 -12.65
N THR A 326 15.96 -15.20 -12.32
CA THR A 326 16.74 -14.35 -13.24
C THR A 326 17.51 -15.18 -14.28
N LYS A 327 17.29 -16.50 -14.30
CA LYS A 327 18.01 -17.43 -15.17
C LYS A 327 17.48 -17.33 -16.59
N THR A 328 18.40 -17.31 -17.55
CA THR A 328 18.09 -17.41 -18.97
C THR A 328 17.44 -18.76 -19.29
N ASP A 329 16.71 -18.84 -20.40
CA ASP A 329 16.08 -20.09 -20.84
C ASP A 329 17.13 -21.20 -21.07
N GLU A 330 18.36 -20.84 -21.48
CA GLU A 330 19.50 -21.75 -21.61
C GLU A 330 19.98 -22.31 -20.26
N GLU A 331 20.09 -21.47 -19.23
CA GLU A 331 20.45 -21.91 -17.87
C GLU A 331 19.36 -22.79 -17.23
N ARG A 332 18.08 -22.62 -17.64
CA ARG A 332 16.98 -23.49 -17.21
C ARG A 332 17.05 -24.86 -17.87
N ALA A 333 17.38 -24.91 -19.17
CA ALA A 333 17.52 -26.17 -19.91
C ALA A 333 18.65 -27.06 -19.35
N GLN A 334 19.73 -26.46 -18.84
CA GLN A 334 20.86 -27.19 -18.26
C GLN A 334 20.60 -27.78 -16.86
N GLN A 335 19.59 -27.31 -16.12
CA GLN A 335 19.24 -27.87 -14.80
C GLN A 335 18.19 -28.97 -14.84
N LEU A 336 17.49 -29.11 -15.96
CA LEU A 336 16.50 -30.17 -16.20
C LEU A 336 17.11 -31.41 -16.89
N ALA A 337 18.39 -31.35 -17.28
CA ALA A 337 19.18 -32.43 -17.84
C ALA A 337 20.01 -33.14 -16.77
#